data_AF-A0A401NVZ4-F1
#
_entry.id   AF-A0A401NVZ4-F1
#
_cell.length_a   1.000
_cell.length_b   1.000
_cell.length_c   1.000
_cell.angle_alpha   90.00
_cell.angle_beta   90.00
_cell.angle_gamma   90.00
#
_symmetry.space_group_name_H-M   'P 1'
#
loop_
_entity.id
_entity.type
_entity.pdbx_description
1 polymer ?
#
loop_
_entity_poly.entity_id
_entity_poly.type
_entity_poly.pdbx_seq_one_letter_code
_entity_poly.pdbx_strand_id
1 'polypeptide(L)'
;MSSPSLSDLGKSEQAALEERGTQQRRAGSNATWNSIQNAVIAVFQRKGLPENELYNLNEGVRQLLKTELGSFFTEYLQNQLLTKGMVILRDKIRFYEGQKLLDTVAEIWDFFFCDILPMLQAIFHPVQGKEPTVRQIALLHFRNVITLNVKLEDALSRPRARVPPSLIQMLLILQSTMVSEISNQHCAPNLLQSYLIVMINAVLKPNGAKSPV
;
A
#
# COMPACT_ATOMS: atom_id res chain seq x y z
N MET A 1 -11.23 -7.62 61.76
CA MET A 1 -11.14 -6.94 60.46
C MET A 1 -9.86 -6.14 60.47
N SER A 2 -8.89 -6.49 59.63
CA SER A 2 -7.58 -5.84 59.62
C SER A 2 -7.66 -4.52 58.87
N SER A 3 -7.33 -3.41 59.54
CA SER A 3 -7.28 -2.08 58.94
C SER A 3 -6.20 -2.04 57.84
N PRO A 4 -6.48 -1.48 56.65
CA PRO A 4 -5.46 -1.32 55.61
C PRO A 4 -4.34 -0.40 56.11
N SER A 5 -3.09 -0.73 55.82
CA SER A 5 -1.95 0.13 56.19
C SER A 5 -1.89 1.36 55.27
N LEU A 6 -1.48 2.52 55.81
CA LEU A 6 -1.27 3.75 55.00
C LEU A 6 -0.32 3.52 53.81
N SER A 7 0.57 2.53 53.91
CA SER A 7 1.50 2.09 52.87
C SER A 7 0.80 1.44 51.66
N ASP A 8 -0.31 0.73 51.89
CA ASP A 8 -1.08 0.04 50.84
C ASP A 8 -1.95 1.01 50.03
N LEU A 9 -2.44 2.08 50.68
CA LEU A 9 -3.16 3.18 50.00
C LEU A 9 -2.25 3.94 49.03
N GLY A 10 -1.01 4.25 49.45
CA GLY A 10 -0.04 4.96 48.59
C GLY A 10 0.40 4.14 47.36
N LYS A 11 0.57 2.82 47.51
CA LYS A 11 0.84 1.92 46.37
C LYS A 11 -0.35 1.79 45.42
N SER A 12 -1.58 1.78 45.95
CA SER A 12 -2.80 1.70 45.13
C SER A 12 -3.06 2.99 44.34
N GLU A 13 -2.77 4.16 44.91
CA GLU A 13 -2.88 5.44 44.17
C GLU A 13 -1.82 5.55 43.07
N GLN A 14 -0.59 5.13 43.33
CA GLN A 14 0.48 5.11 42.32
C GLN A 14 0.18 4.13 41.18
N ALA A 15 -0.30 2.92 41.48
CA ALA A 15 -0.73 1.97 40.47
C ALA A 15 -1.92 2.49 39.63
N ALA A 16 -2.89 3.16 40.26
CA ALA A 16 -4.04 3.74 39.56
C ALA A 16 -3.64 4.94 38.67
N LEU A 17 -2.66 5.74 39.08
CA LEU A 17 -2.12 6.85 38.28
C LEU A 17 -1.29 6.35 37.09
N GLU A 18 -0.51 5.28 37.27
CA GLU A 18 0.23 4.61 36.19
C GLU A 18 -0.73 3.92 35.18
N GLU A 19 -1.78 3.26 35.66
CA GLU A 19 -2.84 2.69 34.80
C GLU A 19 -3.57 3.78 34.01
N ARG A 20 -3.93 4.92 34.64
CA ARG A 20 -4.51 6.06 33.91
C ARG A 20 -3.53 6.62 32.88
N GLY A 21 -2.25 6.75 33.23
CA GLY A 21 -1.21 7.22 32.33
C GLY A 21 -1.01 6.31 31.11
N THR A 22 -1.03 4.99 31.30
CA THR A 22 -0.91 4.01 30.22
C THR A 22 -2.17 3.95 29.35
N GLN A 23 -3.37 4.02 29.95
CA GLN A 23 -4.64 4.11 29.23
C GLN A 23 -4.71 5.35 28.34
N GLN A 24 -4.26 6.50 28.86
CA GLN A 24 -4.29 7.78 28.14
C GLN A 24 -3.25 7.84 27.01
N ARG A 25 -2.07 7.24 27.19
CA ARG A 25 -1.07 7.06 26.12
C ARG A 25 -1.57 6.14 24.99
N ARG A 26 -2.26 5.05 25.33
CA ARG A 26 -2.88 4.14 24.35
C ARG A 26 -3.99 4.84 23.56
N ALA A 27 -4.85 5.59 24.24
CA ALA A 27 -5.91 6.37 23.58
C ALA A 27 -5.35 7.42 22.60
N GLY A 28 -4.29 8.14 22.98
CA GLY A 28 -3.61 9.11 22.11
C GLY A 28 -2.95 8.46 20.88
N SER A 29 -2.34 7.28 21.06
CA SER A 29 -1.74 6.52 19.96
C SER A 29 -2.80 6.04 18.95
N ASN A 30 -3.96 5.58 19.44
CA ASN A 30 -5.08 5.17 18.60
C ASN A 30 -5.69 6.34 17.82
N ALA A 31 -5.85 7.51 18.45
CA ALA A 31 -6.33 8.71 17.77
C ALA A 31 -5.38 9.14 16.63
N THR A 32 -4.08 9.11 16.89
CA THR A 32 -3.03 9.39 15.90
C THR A 32 -3.11 8.42 14.72
N TRP A 33 -3.22 7.12 15.00
CA TRP A 33 -3.39 6.10 13.96
C TRP A 33 -4.63 6.31 13.10
N ASN A 34 -5.77 6.64 13.73
CA ASN A 34 -7.01 6.91 13.00
C ASN A 34 -6.87 8.12 12.08
N SER A 35 -6.17 9.18 12.50
CA SER A 35 -5.88 10.34 11.66
C SER A 35 -5.05 9.95 10.44
N ILE A 36 -3.98 9.16 10.63
CA ILE A 36 -3.14 8.66 9.55
C ILE A 36 -3.95 7.81 8.58
N GLN A 37 -4.76 6.88 9.09
CA GLN A 37 -5.61 6.04 8.26
C GLN A 37 -6.57 6.88 7.42
N ASN A 38 -7.25 7.86 8.02
CA ASN A 38 -8.20 8.71 7.32
C ASN A 38 -7.53 9.51 6.20
N ALA A 39 -6.36 10.08 6.46
CA ALA A 39 -5.58 10.80 5.45
C ALA A 39 -5.19 9.88 4.29
N VAL A 40 -4.67 8.67 4.57
CA VAL A 40 -4.34 7.71 3.51
C VAL A 40 -5.56 7.35 2.69
N ILE A 41 -6.71 7.05 3.32
CA ILE A 41 -7.94 6.75 2.59
C ILE A 41 -8.41 7.95 1.76
N ALA A 42 -8.29 9.17 2.26
CA ALA A 42 -8.62 10.39 1.52
C ALA A 42 -7.78 10.48 0.22
N VAL A 43 -6.48 10.22 0.31
CA VAL A 43 -5.58 10.17 -0.85
C VAL A 43 -6.05 9.13 -1.88
N PHE A 44 -6.36 7.91 -1.46
CA PHE A 44 -6.91 6.87 -2.37
C PHE A 44 -8.26 7.26 -2.99
N GLN A 45 -9.02 8.12 -2.34
CA GLN A 45 -10.30 8.67 -2.82
C GLN A 45 -10.13 9.88 -3.74
N ARG A 46 -8.91 10.27 -4.15
CA ARG A 46 -8.62 11.52 -4.89
C ARG A 46 -8.98 12.79 -4.10
N LYS A 47 -9.01 12.71 -2.78
CA LYS A 47 -9.14 13.90 -1.93
C LYS A 47 -7.75 14.44 -1.63
N GLY A 48 -7.58 15.75 -1.73
CA GLY A 48 -6.38 16.41 -1.26
C GLY A 48 -6.29 16.37 0.26
N LEU A 49 -5.07 16.56 0.77
CA LEU A 49 -4.84 16.81 2.19
C LEU A 49 -4.97 18.31 2.47
N PRO A 50 -5.64 18.73 3.55
CA PRO A 50 -5.58 20.09 4.06
C PRO A 50 -4.15 20.63 4.20
N GLU A 51 -4.06 21.97 4.16
CA GLU A 51 -2.80 22.67 4.37
C GLU A 51 -2.18 22.30 5.72
N ASN A 52 -0.86 22.12 5.76
CA ASN A 52 -0.08 21.67 6.92
C ASN A 52 -0.44 20.28 7.49
N GLU A 53 -1.40 19.55 6.92
CA GLU A 53 -1.75 18.22 7.43
C GLU A 53 -0.59 17.24 7.29
N LEU A 54 0.18 17.32 6.20
CA LEU A 54 1.34 16.47 5.98
C LEU A 54 2.39 16.58 7.10
N TYR A 55 2.60 17.77 7.65
CA TYR A 55 3.51 17.98 8.78
C TYR A 55 3.00 17.25 10.03
N ASN A 56 1.71 17.42 10.34
CA ASN A 56 1.06 16.78 11.49
C ASN A 56 1.07 15.26 11.36
N LEU A 57 0.84 14.74 10.15
CA LEU A 57 0.90 13.31 9.86
C LEU A 57 2.32 12.76 10.06
N ASN A 58 3.34 13.47 9.56
CA ASN A 58 4.74 13.08 9.76
C ASN A 58 5.12 13.03 11.23
N GLU A 59 4.69 14.02 12.02
CA GLU A 59 4.94 14.00 13.47
C GLU A 59 4.16 12.87 14.15
N GLY A 60 2.90 12.65 13.79
CA GLY A 60 2.11 11.52 14.27
C GLY A 60 2.78 10.17 13.99
N VAL A 61 3.34 9.99 12.79
CA VAL A 61 4.11 8.79 12.43
C VAL A 61 5.38 8.68 13.29
N ARG A 62 6.14 9.75 13.50
CA ARG A 62 7.33 9.73 14.40
C ARG A 62 6.96 9.31 15.82
N GLN A 63 5.85 9.82 16.35
CA GLN A 63 5.40 9.46 17.68
C GLN A 63 4.95 8.00 17.73
N LEU A 64 4.20 7.54 16.73
CA LEU A 64 3.72 6.17 16.65
C LEU A 64 4.88 5.15 16.57
N LEU A 65 5.95 5.50 15.84
CA LEU A 65 7.16 4.65 15.75
C LEU A 65 7.90 4.46 17.07
N LYS A 66 7.73 5.37 18.04
CA LYS A 66 8.30 5.26 19.39
C LYS A 66 7.48 4.37 20.33
N THR A 67 6.27 3.98 19.92
CA THR A 67 5.38 3.12 20.69
C THR A 67 5.51 1.66 20.26
N GLU A 68 4.84 0.76 20.98
CA GLU A 68 4.71 -0.67 20.61
C GLU A 68 4.09 -0.86 19.21
N LEU A 69 3.29 0.09 18.72
CA LEU A 69 2.72 0.01 17.35
C LEU A 69 3.79 0.19 16.27
N GLY A 70 4.94 0.80 16.61
CA GLY A 70 6.04 1.05 15.69
C GLY A 70 6.75 -0.21 15.20
N SER A 71 6.74 -1.29 15.99
CA SER A 71 7.33 -2.59 15.61
C SER A 71 6.49 -3.30 14.55
N PHE A 72 5.17 -3.15 14.60
CA PHE A 72 4.21 -3.73 13.64
C PHE A 72 3.84 -2.76 12.50
N PHE A 73 4.56 -1.65 12.35
CA PHE A 73 4.23 -0.61 11.37
C PHE A 73 4.07 -1.16 9.94
N THR A 74 5.01 -2.01 9.50
CA THR A 74 4.96 -2.62 8.16
C THR A 74 3.70 -3.45 7.96
N GLU A 75 3.32 -4.23 8.97
CA GLU A 75 2.11 -5.05 8.95
C GLU A 75 0.86 -4.17 8.89
N TYR A 76 0.81 -3.08 9.66
CA TYR A 76 -0.32 -2.15 9.62
C TYR A 76 -0.44 -1.40 8.29
N LEU A 77 0.68 -0.97 7.72
CA LEU A 77 0.72 -0.35 6.40
C LEU A 77 0.16 -1.30 5.34
N GLN A 78 0.58 -2.57 5.36
CA GLN A 78 0.12 -3.60 4.44
C GLN A 78 -1.36 -3.96 4.66
N ASN A 79 -1.69 -4.45 5.85
CA ASN A 79 -2.94 -5.14 6.13
C ASN A 79 -4.11 -4.18 6.39
N GLN A 80 -3.86 -2.97 6.87
CA GLN A 80 -4.92 -2.01 7.20
C GLN A 80 -5.02 -0.86 6.19
N LEU A 81 -3.90 -0.25 5.82
CA LEU A 81 -3.92 0.93 4.97
C LEU A 81 -4.00 0.56 3.48
N LEU A 82 -3.02 -0.21 3.00
CA LEU A 82 -2.94 -0.57 1.59
C LEU A 82 -4.07 -1.52 1.19
N THR A 83 -4.45 -2.50 2.03
CA THR A 83 -5.62 -3.34 1.75
C THR A 83 -6.88 -2.52 1.47
N LYS A 84 -7.21 -1.56 2.35
CA LYS A 84 -8.39 -0.71 2.18
C LYS A 84 -8.26 0.20 0.96
N GLY A 85 -7.11 0.83 0.77
CA GLY A 85 -6.84 1.72 -0.36
C GLY A 85 -6.93 1.00 -1.71
N MET A 86 -6.32 -0.18 -1.83
CA MET A 86 -6.33 -0.96 -3.07
C MET A 86 -7.71 -1.49 -3.41
N VAL A 87 -8.55 -1.82 -2.42
CA VAL A 87 -9.96 -2.16 -2.64
C VAL A 87 -10.71 -1.02 -3.33
N ILE A 88 -10.46 0.24 -2.95
CA ILE A 88 -11.07 1.42 -3.58
C ILE A 88 -10.67 1.50 -5.07
N LEU A 89 -9.40 1.27 -5.40
CA LEU A 89 -8.93 1.28 -6.79
C LEU A 89 -9.52 0.12 -7.59
N ARG A 90 -9.50 -1.10 -7.03
CA ARG A 90 -10.04 -2.30 -7.66
C ARG A 90 -11.54 -2.17 -7.94
N ASP A 91 -12.30 -1.61 -7.01
CA ASP A 91 -13.74 -1.45 -7.17
C ASP A 91 -14.11 -0.50 -8.32
N LYS A 92 -13.20 0.40 -8.72
CA LYS A 92 -13.38 1.24 -9.92
C LYS A 92 -13.21 0.47 -11.23
N ILE A 93 -12.53 -0.68 -11.25
CA ILE A 93 -12.22 -1.43 -12.48
C ILE A 93 -12.95 -2.76 -12.60
N ARG A 94 -13.50 -3.31 -11.51
CA ARG A 94 -14.06 -4.67 -11.45
C ARG A 94 -15.20 -4.99 -12.43
N PHE A 95 -15.82 -3.96 -13.02
CA PHE A 95 -16.93 -4.11 -13.98
C PHE A 95 -16.54 -3.79 -15.43
N TYR A 96 -15.28 -3.45 -15.69
CA TYR A 96 -14.81 -3.15 -17.05
C TYR A 96 -14.15 -4.37 -17.69
N GLU A 97 -14.30 -4.50 -19.01
CA GLU A 97 -13.68 -5.55 -19.81
C GLU A 97 -13.15 -4.99 -21.14
N GLY A 98 -12.27 -5.75 -21.81
CA GLY A 98 -11.73 -5.40 -23.12
C GLY A 98 -10.96 -4.07 -23.11
N GLN A 99 -11.12 -3.24 -24.15
CA GLN A 99 -10.38 -1.99 -24.28
C GLN A 99 -10.64 -1.02 -23.13
N LYS A 100 -11.90 -0.88 -22.70
CA LYS A 100 -12.27 0.00 -21.58
C LYS A 100 -11.56 -0.41 -20.29
N LEU A 101 -11.37 -1.71 -20.08
CA LEU A 101 -10.58 -2.20 -18.95
C LEU A 101 -9.13 -1.74 -19.05
N LEU A 102 -8.48 -1.90 -20.21
CA LEU A 102 -7.10 -1.46 -20.42
C LEU A 102 -6.94 0.03 -20.16
N ASP A 103 -7.83 0.85 -20.72
CA ASP A 103 -7.81 2.30 -20.54
C ASP A 103 -8.03 2.69 -19.07
N THR A 104 -8.98 2.05 -18.38
CA THR A 104 -9.25 2.36 -16.96
C THR A 104 -8.11 1.89 -16.06
N VAL A 105 -7.50 0.73 -16.31
CA VAL A 105 -6.33 0.27 -15.53
C VAL A 105 -5.16 1.22 -15.75
N ALA A 106 -4.97 1.76 -16.96
CA ALA A 106 -3.96 2.78 -17.24
C ALA A 106 -4.20 4.04 -16.40
N GLU A 107 -5.43 4.56 -16.38
CA GLU A 107 -5.80 5.74 -15.58
C GLU A 107 -5.63 5.50 -14.07
N ILE A 108 -5.96 4.31 -13.60
CA ILE A 108 -5.78 3.93 -12.19
C ILE A 108 -4.30 3.80 -11.84
N TRP A 109 -3.49 3.25 -12.75
CA TRP A 109 -2.05 3.20 -12.60
C TRP A 109 -1.44 4.58 -12.53
N ASP A 110 -1.78 5.48 -13.46
CA ASP A 110 -1.24 6.84 -13.48
C ASP A 110 -1.58 7.58 -12.18
N PHE A 111 -2.82 7.47 -11.73
CA PHE A 111 -3.22 8.05 -10.45
C PHE A 111 -2.50 7.42 -9.26
N PHE A 112 -2.33 6.11 -9.24
CA PHE A 112 -1.60 5.44 -8.17
C PHE A 112 -0.13 5.85 -8.15
N PHE A 113 0.52 5.87 -9.30
CA PHE A 113 1.96 6.06 -9.42
C PHE A 113 2.39 7.53 -9.29
N CYS A 114 1.58 8.46 -9.82
CA CYS A 114 1.90 9.88 -9.83
C CYS A 114 1.36 10.62 -8.61
N ASP A 115 0.23 10.18 -8.01
CA ASP A 115 -0.40 10.89 -6.90
C ASP A 115 -0.32 10.10 -5.59
N ILE A 116 -0.87 8.88 -5.56
CA ILE A 116 -0.99 8.11 -4.31
C ILE A 116 0.38 7.72 -3.76
N LEU A 117 1.23 7.14 -4.60
CA LEU A 117 2.52 6.59 -4.18
C LEU A 117 3.45 7.69 -3.65
N PRO A 118 3.67 8.82 -4.33
CA PRO A 118 4.45 9.93 -3.78
C PRO A 118 3.85 10.46 -2.49
N MET A 119 2.52 10.54 -2.38
CA MET A 119 1.88 11.02 -1.17
C MET A 119 2.04 10.06 0.01
N LEU A 120 1.92 8.75 -0.21
CA LEU A 120 2.24 7.73 0.79
C LEU A 120 3.71 7.85 1.23
N GLN A 121 4.64 8.00 0.29
CA GLN A 121 6.05 8.17 0.61
C GLN A 121 6.30 9.45 1.44
N ALA A 122 5.53 10.51 1.20
CA ALA A 122 5.63 11.76 1.94
C ALA A 122 5.00 11.69 3.34
N ILE A 123 3.84 11.03 3.50
CA ILE A 123 3.21 10.77 4.82
C ILE A 123 4.08 9.88 5.69
N PHE A 124 4.73 8.90 5.05
CA PHE A 124 5.56 7.90 5.72
C PHE A 124 7.06 8.21 5.57
N HIS A 125 7.42 9.45 5.28
CA HIS A 125 8.82 9.86 5.26
C HIS A 125 9.60 9.49 6.54
N PRO A 126 9.01 9.54 7.76
CA PRO A 126 9.73 9.19 8.99
C PRO A 126 10.15 7.72 9.11
N VAL A 127 9.66 6.82 8.26
CA VAL A 127 10.05 5.39 8.28
C VAL A 127 11.21 5.04 7.35
N GLN A 128 11.93 6.04 6.84
CA GLN A 128 13.13 5.84 6.02
C GLN A 128 14.14 4.91 6.71
N GLY A 129 14.72 4.00 5.94
CA GLY A 129 15.70 3.01 6.41
C GLY A 129 15.11 1.66 6.86
N LYS A 130 13.77 1.51 6.87
CA LYS A 130 13.13 0.20 7.01
C LYS A 130 12.96 -0.45 5.64
N GLU A 131 13.54 -1.64 5.46
CA GLU A 131 13.27 -2.53 4.33
C GLU A 131 12.17 -3.53 4.71
N PRO A 132 11.18 -3.81 3.84
CA PRO A 132 10.97 -3.18 2.53
C PRO A 132 10.46 -1.73 2.64
N THR A 133 10.89 -0.87 1.71
CA THR A 133 10.46 0.53 1.64
C THR A 133 8.96 0.67 1.38
N VAL A 134 8.36 1.79 1.80
CA VAL A 134 6.94 2.12 1.55
C VAL A 134 6.59 1.99 0.05
N ARG A 135 7.53 2.35 -0.83
CA ARG A 135 7.38 2.21 -2.27
C ARG A 135 7.27 0.75 -2.71
N GLN A 136 8.18 -0.11 -2.27
CA GLN A 136 8.15 -1.53 -2.61
C GLN A 136 6.86 -2.18 -2.08
N ILE A 137 6.49 -1.89 -0.83
CA ILE A 137 5.27 -2.41 -0.22
C ILE A 137 4.03 -1.98 -1.02
N ALA A 138 3.91 -0.70 -1.37
CA ALA A 138 2.76 -0.19 -2.11
C ALA A 138 2.67 -0.77 -3.53
N LEU A 139 3.79 -0.88 -4.25
CA LEU A 139 3.86 -1.48 -5.59
C LEU A 139 3.52 -2.98 -5.55
N LEU A 140 4.01 -3.71 -4.54
CA LEU A 140 3.70 -5.11 -4.31
C LEU A 140 2.18 -5.32 -4.10
N HIS A 141 1.57 -4.50 -3.24
CA HIS A 141 0.13 -4.56 -3.01
C HIS A 141 -0.67 -4.19 -4.25
N PHE A 142 -0.25 -3.18 -5.01
CA PHE A 142 -0.91 -2.82 -6.26
C PHE A 142 -0.91 -4.01 -7.23
N ARG A 143 0.25 -4.65 -7.43
CA ARG A 143 0.37 -5.86 -8.25
C ARG A 143 -0.60 -6.94 -7.77
N ASN A 144 -0.52 -7.31 -6.49
CA ASN A 144 -1.32 -8.41 -5.97
C ASN A 144 -2.83 -8.14 -6.03
N VAL A 145 -3.28 -6.89 -5.93
CA VAL A 145 -4.73 -6.59 -5.97
C VAL A 145 -5.23 -6.33 -7.39
N ILE A 146 -4.48 -5.60 -8.21
CA ILE A 146 -4.93 -5.15 -9.53
C ILE A 146 -4.52 -6.13 -10.63
N THR A 147 -3.30 -6.69 -10.62
CA THR A 147 -2.88 -7.60 -11.71
C THR A 147 -3.39 -9.03 -11.55
N LEU A 148 -3.67 -9.49 -10.32
CA LEU A 148 -4.20 -10.84 -10.08
C LEU A 148 -5.71 -10.98 -10.19
N ASN A 149 -6.47 -9.90 -9.93
CA ASN A 149 -7.94 -9.98 -9.85
C ASN A 149 -8.64 -9.49 -11.11
N VAL A 150 -7.89 -9.04 -12.11
CA VAL A 150 -8.45 -8.39 -13.29
C VAL A 150 -8.17 -9.30 -14.48
N LYS A 151 -9.17 -9.48 -15.36
CA LYS A 151 -9.06 -10.22 -16.64
C LYS A 151 -8.18 -9.48 -17.65
N LEU A 152 -6.98 -9.08 -17.22
CA LEU A 152 -6.08 -8.23 -17.97
C LEU A 152 -5.52 -8.99 -19.18
N GLU A 153 -5.17 -10.26 -19.01
CA GLU A 153 -4.74 -11.14 -20.09
C GLU A 153 -5.83 -11.33 -21.15
N ASP A 154 -7.09 -11.55 -20.76
CA ASP A 154 -8.21 -11.65 -21.70
C ASP A 154 -8.41 -10.35 -22.49
N ALA A 155 -8.17 -9.19 -21.86
CA ALA A 155 -8.26 -7.90 -22.52
C ALA A 155 -7.08 -7.66 -23.48
N LEU A 156 -5.86 -8.05 -23.08
CA LEU A 156 -4.63 -7.93 -23.87
C LEU A 156 -4.57 -8.90 -25.05
N SER A 157 -5.15 -10.10 -24.91
CA SER A 157 -5.15 -11.14 -25.95
C SER A 157 -6.10 -10.86 -27.11
N ARG A 158 -6.91 -9.79 -27.04
CA ARG A 158 -7.86 -9.44 -28.09
C ARG A 158 -7.11 -8.93 -29.34
N PRO A 159 -7.51 -9.35 -30.57
CA PRO A 159 -6.81 -8.99 -31.82
C PRO A 159 -6.69 -7.49 -32.13
N ARG A 160 -7.45 -6.63 -31.44
CA ARG A 160 -7.46 -5.18 -31.61
C ARG A 160 -7.20 -4.43 -30.30
N ALA A 161 -6.67 -5.11 -29.28
CA ALA A 161 -6.29 -4.48 -28.03
C ALA A 161 -5.23 -3.42 -28.29
N ARG A 162 -5.50 -2.19 -27.87
CA ARG A 162 -4.53 -1.10 -27.84
C ARG A 162 -4.05 -0.99 -26.42
N VAL A 163 -2.77 -1.20 -26.20
CA VAL A 163 -2.18 -1.16 -24.86
C VAL A 163 -1.72 0.27 -24.59
N PRO A 164 -2.31 0.98 -23.61
CA PRO A 164 -1.88 2.33 -23.27
C PRO A 164 -0.41 2.33 -22.78
N PRO A 165 0.39 3.38 -23.08
CA PRO A 165 1.77 3.47 -22.63
C PRO A 165 1.95 3.33 -21.11
N SER A 166 1.00 3.87 -20.34
CA SER A 166 0.99 3.75 -18.88
C SER A 166 0.89 2.30 -18.40
N LEU A 167 0.16 1.42 -19.12
CA LEU A 167 0.15 -0.02 -18.79
C LEU A 167 1.50 -0.68 -19.06
N ILE A 168 2.18 -0.30 -20.14
CA ILE A 168 3.52 -0.81 -20.45
C ILE A 168 4.47 -0.42 -19.33
N GLN A 169 4.45 0.86 -18.95
CA GLN A 169 5.25 1.40 -17.85
C GLN A 169 4.94 0.68 -16.54
N MET A 170 3.66 0.48 -16.21
CA MET A 170 3.21 -0.29 -15.05
C MET A 170 3.83 -1.68 -15.02
N LEU A 171 3.64 -2.46 -16.09
CA LEU A 171 4.12 -3.84 -16.14
C LEU A 171 5.64 -3.89 -15.95
N LEU A 172 6.40 -3.02 -16.64
CA LEU A 172 7.86 -2.95 -16.50
C LEU A 172 8.30 -2.63 -15.07
N ILE A 173 7.65 -1.66 -14.43
CA ILE A 173 7.97 -1.27 -13.04
C ILE A 173 7.64 -2.42 -12.08
N LEU A 174 6.49 -3.06 -12.22
CA LEU A 174 6.08 -4.17 -11.35
C LEU A 174 6.99 -5.41 -11.50
N GLN A 175 7.61 -5.63 -12.67
CA GLN A 175 8.66 -6.65 -12.82
C GLN A 175 9.92 -6.31 -12.03
N SER A 176 10.37 -5.05 -12.10
CA SER A 176 11.60 -4.62 -11.44
C SER A 176 11.53 -4.76 -9.91
N THR A 177 10.34 -4.57 -9.31
CA THR A 177 10.13 -4.71 -7.87
C THR A 177 10.28 -6.15 -7.34
N MET A 178 10.19 -7.17 -8.20
CA MET A 178 10.38 -8.57 -7.82
C MET A 178 11.85 -8.98 -7.71
N VAL A 179 12.74 -8.38 -8.51
CA VAL A 179 14.17 -8.73 -8.52
C VAL A 179 14.83 -8.45 -7.17
N SER A 180 14.31 -7.46 -6.44
CA SER A 180 14.77 -7.11 -5.09
C SER A 180 14.39 -8.14 -4.02
N GLU A 181 13.27 -8.84 -4.16
CA GLU A 181 12.85 -9.90 -3.22
C GLU A 181 13.58 -11.23 -3.49
N ILE A 182 13.89 -11.52 -4.77
CA ILE A 182 14.59 -12.75 -5.19
C ILE A 182 16.01 -12.85 -4.58
N SER A 183 16.62 -11.74 -4.16
CA SER A 183 17.92 -11.81 -3.48
C SER A 183 17.85 -12.26 -2.01
N ASN A 184 16.66 -12.34 -1.39
CA ASN A 184 16.51 -12.62 0.04
C ASN A 184 15.80 -13.93 0.41
N GLN A 185 15.18 -14.64 -0.54
CA GLN A 185 14.74 -16.01 -0.29
C GLN A 185 14.78 -16.84 -1.58
N HIS A 186 15.43 -18.01 -1.52
CA HIS A 186 15.33 -19.05 -2.52
C HIS A 186 13.86 -19.45 -2.72
N CYS A 187 13.23 -18.93 -3.77
CA CYS A 187 11.93 -19.42 -4.21
C CYS A 187 11.91 -19.41 -5.75
N ALA A 188 11.44 -20.50 -6.34
CA ALA A 188 11.19 -20.60 -7.77
C ALA A 188 10.39 -19.38 -8.26
N PRO A 189 10.53 -18.95 -9.53
CA PRO A 189 9.70 -17.88 -10.08
C PRO A 189 8.22 -18.24 -9.85
N ASN A 190 7.59 -17.50 -8.96
CA ASN A 190 6.19 -17.63 -8.60
C ASN A 190 5.34 -17.46 -9.87
N LEU A 191 4.19 -18.15 -9.95
CA LEU A 191 3.30 -18.19 -11.13
C LEU A 191 3.01 -16.79 -11.73
N LEU A 192 2.96 -15.79 -10.85
CA LEU A 192 2.88 -14.36 -11.12
C LEU A 192 4.03 -13.77 -11.95
N GLN A 193 5.26 -14.17 -11.68
CA GLN A 193 6.46 -13.75 -12.41
C GLN A 193 6.36 -14.20 -13.87
N SER A 194 6.05 -15.49 -14.06
CA SER A 194 5.83 -16.08 -15.37
C SER A 194 4.67 -15.39 -16.09
N TYR A 195 3.57 -15.12 -15.38
CA TYR A 195 2.41 -14.41 -15.90
C TYR A 195 2.74 -13.00 -16.40
N LEU A 196 3.47 -12.22 -15.61
CA LEU A 196 3.83 -10.85 -15.97
C LEU A 196 4.84 -10.82 -17.13
N ILE A 197 5.77 -11.77 -17.20
CA ILE A 197 6.70 -11.93 -18.32
C ILE A 197 5.93 -12.27 -19.60
N VAL A 198 4.96 -13.18 -19.54
CA VAL A 198 4.08 -13.51 -20.67
C VAL A 198 3.29 -12.28 -21.13
N MET A 199 2.70 -11.52 -20.20
CA MET A 199 1.98 -10.29 -20.55
C MET A 199 2.89 -9.23 -21.18
N ILE A 200 4.10 -9.01 -20.66
CA ILE A 200 5.04 -8.07 -21.27
C ILE A 200 5.46 -8.53 -22.67
N ASN A 201 5.74 -9.83 -22.84
CA ASN A 201 6.09 -10.36 -24.16
C ASN A 201 4.92 -10.22 -25.16
N ALA A 202 3.67 -10.41 -24.71
CA ALA A 202 2.48 -10.20 -25.54
C ALA A 202 2.29 -8.72 -25.94
N VAL A 203 2.69 -7.80 -25.08
CA VAL A 203 2.59 -6.35 -25.31
C VAL A 203 3.75 -5.81 -26.17
N LEU A 204 4.98 -6.32 -25.97
CA LEU A 204 6.18 -5.86 -26.67
C LEU A 204 6.41 -6.58 -28.01
N LYS A 205 5.83 -7.76 -28.24
CA LYS A 205 5.77 -8.37 -29.58
C LYS A 205 4.44 -8.02 -30.23
N PRO A 206 4.37 -6.97 -31.07
CA PRO A 206 3.17 -6.72 -31.85
C PRO A 206 2.90 -7.94 -32.74
N ASN A 207 1.66 -8.46 -32.67
CA ASN A 207 1.13 -9.42 -33.63
C ASN A 207 1.16 -8.80 -35.04
N GLY A 208 2.29 -8.94 -35.72
CA GLY A 208 2.58 -8.18 -36.92
C GLY A 208 3.87 -8.54 -37.63
N ALA A 209 4.34 -9.79 -37.51
CA ALA A 209 5.25 -10.35 -38.52
C ALA A 209 4.41 -11.21 -39.46
N LYS A 210 3.71 -10.58 -40.41
CA LYS A 210 3.36 -11.29 -41.64
C LYS A 210 4.69 -11.60 -42.32
N SER A 211 4.97 -12.89 -42.49
CA SER A 211 6.08 -13.35 -43.31
C SER A 211 6.04 -12.62 -44.65
N PRO A 212 7.18 -12.09 -45.16
CA PRO A 212 7.26 -11.75 -46.57
C PRO A 212 7.02 -13.03 -47.37
N VAL A 213 6.30 -12.84 -48.48
CA VAL A 213 5.86 -13.84 -49.46
C VAL A 213 6.99 -14.75 -49.91
#